data_AF-A0A679ITD3-F1
#
_entry.id   AF-A0A679ITD3-F1
#
_cell.length_a   1.000
_cell.length_b   1.000
_cell.length_c   1.000
_cell.angle_alpha   90.00
_cell.angle_beta   90.00
_cell.angle_gamma   90.00
#
_symmetry.space_group_name_H-M   'P 1'
#
loop_
_entity.id
_entity.type
_entity.pdbx_description
1 polymer ?
#
loop_
_entity_poly.entity_id
_entity_poly.type
_entity_poly.pdbx_seq_one_letter_code
_entity_poly.pdbx_strand_id
1 'polypeptide(L)'
;MSAPAVSAPAVEEGGARRTLPSLARLRQPLLALALPVAMGIAWHWLTVGKPYSLIPPPAEVWAAMVDLAIGGPEGDAFSGTLLTHLVASLARVFGGFSLAALAAVPLGLLIGRVPLARQILDPTLQILRPVPVTAWLPLAMILFGLGPRSAYFLVFLGAFYPILVNTIFGVRSVEPRLFEAAAMLGCRGPAQFARVVLPASLPSIVTGLRLGLGFAWVVIVVGEMTGVPTGLGAIIMEARQLSRTDIVICGMIVIGVAGFVCDRAVMLIGQRLLAWSPSHG
;
A
#
# COMPACT_ATOMS: atom_id res chain seq x y z
N MET A 1 -67.08 14.58 -42.62
CA MET A 1 -66.74 13.22 -43.11
C MET A 1 -65.42 13.36 -43.83
N SER A 2 -64.28 12.93 -43.31
CA SER A 2 -63.90 11.55 -42.99
C SER A 2 -62.77 11.51 -41.97
N ALA A 3 -62.89 10.65 -40.96
CA ALA A 3 -61.86 10.37 -39.97
C ALA A 3 -60.65 9.65 -40.59
N PRO A 4 -59.40 9.97 -40.20
CA PRO A 4 -58.25 9.13 -40.52
C PRO A 4 -58.09 8.02 -39.49
N ALA A 5 -57.77 6.83 -40.00
CA ALA A 5 -57.67 5.57 -39.27
C ALA A 5 -56.51 5.55 -38.26
N VAL A 6 -56.78 4.99 -37.09
CA VAL A 6 -55.81 4.63 -36.06
C VAL A 6 -55.02 3.39 -36.52
N SER A 7 -53.72 3.55 -36.77
CA SER A 7 -52.79 2.42 -36.94
C SER A 7 -52.14 2.07 -35.61
N ALA A 8 -52.32 0.82 -35.16
CA ALA A 8 -51.72 0.28 -33.94
C ALA A 8 -50.18 0.25 -34.00
N PRO A 9 -49.48 0.43 -32.87
CA PRO A 9 -48.02 0.28 -32.83
C PRO A 9 -47.65 -1.21 -32.88
N ALA A 10 -46.73 -1.56 -33.77
CA ALA A 10 -46.10 -2.88 -33.78
C ALA A 10 -45.21 -3.03 -32.53
N VAL A 11 -45.47 -4.07 -31.74
CA VAL A 11 -44.60 -4.50 -30.65
C VAL A 11 -43.36 -5.12 -31.29
N GLU A 12 -42.24 -4.38 -31.32
CA GLU A 12 -40.94 -4.98 -31.59
C GLU A 12 -40.54 -5.84 -30.39
N GLU A 13 -40.56 -7.16 -30.58
CA GLU A 13 -39.99 -8.12 -29.64
C GLU A 13 -38.49 -7.85 -29.50
N GLY A 14 -38.12 -7.23 -28.38
CA GLY A 14 -36.74 -7.04 -27.95
C GLY A 14 -36.06 -8.38 -27.70
N GLY A 15 -35.50 -8.97 -28.75
CA GLY A 15 -34.59 -10.10 -28.68
C GLY A 15 -33.36 -9.71 -27.86
N ALA A 16 -33.32 -10.15 -26.60
CA ALA A 16 -32.18 -10.03 -25.71
C ALA A 16 -30.98 -10.78 -26.32
N ARG A 17 -30.20 -10.08 -27.15
CA ARG A 17 -28.89 -10.54 -27.62
C ARG A 17 -27.97 -10.58 -26.40
N ARG A 18 -27.79 -11.78 -25.83
CA ARG A 18 -26.69 -12.12 -24.92
C ARG A 18 -25.38 -11.83 -25.66
N THR A 19 -24.82 -10.64 -25.45
CA THR A 19 -23.51 -10.28 -25.98
C THR A 19 -22.45 -11.12 -25.28
N LEU A 20 -21.86 -12.05 -26.02
CA LEU A 20 -20.67 -12.78 -25.58
C LEU A 20 -19.61 -11.76 -25.12
N PRO A 21 -18.92 -11.99 -23.98
CA PRO A 21 -17.89 -11.06 -23.52
C PRO A 21 -16.81 -10.94 -24.60
N SER A 22 -16.60 -9.71 -25.10
CA SER A 22 -15.72 -9.47 -26.25
C SER A 22 -14.27 -9.85 -25.93
N LEU A 23 -13.58 -10.44 -26.91
CA LEU A 23 -12.15 -10.79 -26.85
C LEU A 23 -11.25 -9.60 -26.44
N ALA A 24 -11.72 -8.36 -26.64
CA ALA A 24 -11.06 -7.14 -26.21
C ALA A 24 -10.92 -7.01 -24.67
N ARG A 25 -11.84 -7.59 -23.89
CA ARG A 25 -11.80 -7.57 -22.42
C ARG A 25 -10.70 -8.47 -21.85
N LEU A 26 -10.28 -9.50 -22.59
CA LEU A 26 -9.19 -10.41 -22.21
C LEU A 26 -7.80 -9.88 -22.62
N ARG A 27 -7.72 -8.91 -23.53
CA ARG A 27 -6.45 -8.35 -24.02
C ARG A 27 -5.68 -7.57 -22.95
N GLN A 28 -6.37 -6.81 -22.10
CA GLN A 28 -5.75 -6.03 -21.02
C GLN A 28 -5.05 -6.90 -19.95
N PRO A 29 -5.69 -7.94 -19.37
CA PRO A 29 -4.99 -8.82 -18.44
C PRO A 29 -3.88 -9.64 -19.14
N LEU A 30 -4.06 -10.04 -20.41
CA LEU A 30 -3.00 -10.72 -21.17
C LEU A 30 -1.75 -9.84 -21.34
N LEU A 31 -1.94 -8.57 -21.72
CA LEU A 31 -0.84 -7.61 -21.88
C LEU A 31 -0.16 -7.30 -20.54
N ALA A 32 -0.94 -7.21 -19.45
CA ALA A 32 -0.39 -7.00 -18.10
C ALA A 32 0.47 -8.19 -17.63
N LEU A 33 0.14 -9.42 -18.06
CA LEU A 33 0.87 -10.63 -17.69
C LEU A 33 2.06 -10.92 -18.62
N ALA A 34 2.07 -10.39 -19.85
CA ALA A 34 3.13 -10.63 -20.83
C ALA A 34 4.52 -10.22 -20.33
N LEU A 35 4.63 -9.06 -19.67
CA LEU A 35 5.92 -8.56 -19.17
C LEU A 35 6.48 -9.39 -17.99
N PRO A 36 5.70 -9.69 -16.92
CA PRO A 36 6.15 -10.60 -15.86
C PRO A 36 6.57 -11.97 -16.37
N VAL A 37 5.81 -12.54 -17.31
CA VAL A 37 6.12 -13.85 -17.89
C VAL A 37 7.40 -13.80 -18.72
N ALA A 38 7.59 -12.76 -19.55
CA ALA A 38 8.83 -12.56 -20.29
C ALA A 38 10.04 -12.43 -19.35
N MET A 39 9.90 -11.70 -18.23
CA MET A 39 10.95 -11.60 -17.21
C MET A 39 11.26 -12.96 -16.55
N GLY A 40 10.23 -13.77 -16.24
CA GLY A 40 10.41 -15.10 -15.66
C GLY A 40 11.11 -16.07 -16.62
N ILE A 41 10.74 -16.03 -17.90
CA ILE A 41 11.39 -16.83 -18.95
C ILE A 41 12.85 -16.40 -19.11
N ALA A 42 13.12 -15.10 -19.19
CA ALA A 42 14.48 -14.58 -19.28
C ALA A 42 15.33 -15.01 -18.08
N TRP A 43 14.79 -14.94 -16.85
CA TRP A 43 15.47 -15.38 -15.64
C TRP A 43 15.81 -16.87 -15.69
N HIS A 44 14.88 -17.73 -16.08
CA HIS A 44 15.13 -19.17 -16.24
C HIS A 44 16.28 -19.44 -17.23
N TRP A 45 16.20 -18.87 -18.44
CA TRP A 45 17.24 -19.08 -19.46
C TRP A 45 18.61 -18.52 -19.08
N LEU A 46 18.67 -17.45 -18.29
CA LEU A 46 19.93 -16.85 -17.85
C LEU A 46 20.62 -17.64 -16.73
N THR A 47 19.90 -18.49 -16.01
CA THR A 47 20.39 -19.16 -14.78
C THR A 47 20.57 -20.66 -14.93
N VAL A 48 19.75 -21.33 -15.76
CA VAL A 48 19.84 -22.78 -15.96
C VAL A 48 21.22 -23.21 -16.48
N GLY A 49 21.77 -24.27 -15.91
CA GLY A 49 23.01 -24.90 -16.36
C GLY A 49 24.30 -24.18 -15.93
N LYS A 50 24.23 -23.20 -15.02
CA LYS A 50 25.40 -22.49 -14.48
C LYS A 50 25.73 -22.98 -13.05
N PRO A 51 26.78 -23.79 -12.85
CA PRO A 51 27.08 -24.46 -11.57
C PRO A 51 27.44 -23.53 -10.39
N TYR A 52 27.74 -22.26 -10.66
CA TYR A 52 28.14 -21.26 -9.67
C TYR A 52 27.35 -19.95 -9.81
N SER A 53 26.10 -20.05 -10.25
CA SER A 53 25.25 -18.86 -10.34
C SER A 53 24.89 -18.41 -8.93
N LEU A 54 25.28 -17.18 -8.55
CA LEU A 54 24.79 -16.53 -7.32
C LEU A 54 23.25 -16.42 -7.31
N ILE A 55 22.62 -16.48 -8.48
CA ILE A 55 21.18 -16.38 -8.66
C ILE A 55 20.65 -17.79 -8.99
N PRO A 56 19.86 -18.42 -8.11
CA PRO A 56 19.29 -19.73 -8.36
C PRO A 56 18.21 -19.67 -9.46
N PRO A 57 17.99 -20.79 -10.17
CA PRO A 57 16.90 -20.92 -11.11
C PRO A 57 15.53 -20.82 -10.42
N PRO A 58 14.48 -20.38 -11.13
CA PRO A 58 13.13 -20.23 -10.55
C PRO A 58 12.56 -21.49 -9.91
N ALA A 59 12.95 -22.68 -10.38
CA ALA A 59 12.50 -23.95 -9.82
C ALA A 59 13.06 -24.19 -8.40
N GLU A 60 14.30 -23.80 -8.14
CA GLU A 60 14.92 -23.89 -6.81
C GLU A 60 14.28 -22.88 -5.86
N VAL A 61 14.02 -21.65 -6.33
CA VAL A 61 13.27 -20.65 -5.54
C VAL A 61 11.86 -21.16 -5.21
N TRP A 62 11.19 -21.82 -6.15
CA TRP A 62 9.88 -22.41 -5.87
C TRP A 62 9.95 -23.54 -4.84
N ALA A 63 10.94 -24.43 -4.94
CA ALA A 63 11.14 -25.49 -3.94
C ALA A 63 11.43 -24.90 -2.55
N ALA A 64 12.34 -23.92 -2.47
CA ALA A 64 12.65 -23.20 -1.23
C ALA A 64 11.43 -22.46 -0.66
N MET A 65 10.56 -21.90 -1.52
CA MET A 65 9.31 -21.27 -1.08
C MET A 65 8.36 -22.26 -0.41
N VAL A 66 8.21 -23.46 -0.99
CA VAL A 66 7.37 -24.53 -0.42
C VAL A 66 7.95 -25.01 0.92
N ASP A 67 9.26 -25.24 0.97
CA ASP A 67 9.97 -25.61 2.18
C ASP A 67 9.80 -24.56 3.29
N LEU A 68 9.99 -23.28 2.96
CA LEU A 68 9.78 -22.17 3.89
C LEU A 68 8.32 -22.09 4.38
N ALA A 69 7.35 -22.38 3.50
CA ALA A 69 5.92 -22.22 3.77
C ALA A 69 5.32 -23.34 4.64
N ILE A 70 5.59 -24.60 4.30
CA ILE A 70 4.94 -25.78 4.93
C ILE A 70 5.93 -26.75 5.57
N GLY A 71 7.23 -26.52 5.41
CA GLY A 71 8.30 -27.43 5.84
C GLY A 71 8.62 -28.47 4.78
N GLY A 72 9.90 -28.70 4.56
CA GLY A 72 10.42 -29.71 3.65
C GLY A 72 10.91 -30.97 4.35
N PRO A 73 11.23 -32.01 3.56
CA PRO A 73 11.67 -33.31 4.07
C PRO A 73 13.02 -33.28 4.80
N GLU A 74 13.86 -32.28 4.54
CA GLU A 74 15.20 -32.16 5.14
C GLU A 74 15.23 -31.38 6.47
N GLY A 75 14.14 -30.67 6.82
CA GLY A 75 13.95 -30.05 8.14
C GLY A 75 15.05 -29.06 8.55
N ASP A 76 15.34 -28.09 7.70
CA ASP A 76 16.35 -27.06 7.99
C ASP A 76 15.80 -25.95 8.92
N ALA A 77 16.64 -24.99 9.29
CA ALA A 77 16.28 -23.90 10.20
C ALA A 77 15.17 -22.97 9.66
N PHE A 78 14.88 -23.01 8.36
CA PHE A 78 13.89 -22.15 7.70
C PHE A 78 12.57 -22.87 7.42
N SER A 79 12.58 -24.20 7.38
CA SER A 79 11.45 -25.07 7.10
C SER A 79 10.22 -24.70 7.95
N GLY A 80 9.12 -24.34 7.30
CA GLY A 80 7.84 -24.04 7.95
C GLY A 80 7.81 -22.74 8.77
N THR A 81 8.81 -21.87 8.64
CA THR A 81 8.89 -20.62 9.42
C THR A 81 8.16 -19.44 8.77
N LEU A 82 7.77 -19.53 7.48
CA LEU A 82 7.22 -18.41 6.71
C LEU A 82 6.11 -17.66 7.44
N LEU A 83 5.14 -18.39 7.98
CA LEU A 83 3.97 -17.79 8.61
C LEU A 83 4.37 -16.96 9.84
N THR A 84 5.30 -17.46 10.66
CA THR A 84 5.81 -16.77 11.84
C THR A 84 6.45 -15.43 11.46
N HIS A 85 7.31 -15.43 10.43
CA HIS A 85 7.98 -14.22 9.99
C HIS A 85 7.03 -13.25 9.26
N LEU A 86 6.12 -13.76 8.44
CA LEU A 86 5.09 -12.96 7.77
C LEU A 86 4.17 -12.27 8.77
N VAL A 87 3.65 -12.99 9.77
CA VAL A 87 2.79 -12.43 10.82
C VAL A 87 3.55 -11.40 11.65
N ALA A 88 4.81 -11.66 11.99
CA ALA A 88 5.65 -10.70 12.71
C ALA A 88 5.84 -9.40 11.92
N SER A 89 6.13 -9.48 10.62
CA SER A 89 6.24 -8.30 9.75
C SER A 89 4.92 -7.57 9.59
N LEU A 90 3.81 -8.29 9.38
CA LEU A 90 2.47 -7.68 9.31
C LEU A 90 2.13 -6.93 10.59
N ALA A 91 2.37 -7.53 11.76
CA ALA A 91 2.13 -6.89 13.05
C ALA A 91 2.93 -5.59 13.21
N ARG A 92 4.18 -5.54 12.72
CA ARG A 92 5.03 -4.35 12.75
C ARG A 92 4.60 -3.28 11.77
N VAL A 93 4.31 -3.68 10.53
CA VAL A 93 3.79 -2.80 9.47
C VAL A 93 2.50 -2.14 9.95
N PHE A 94 1.50 -2.92 10.37
CA PHE A 94 0.22 -2.37 10.79
C PHE A 94 0.32 -1.59 12.10
N GLY A 95 1.09 -2.06 13.09
CA GLY A 95 1.23 -1.31 14.35
C GLY A 95 1.91 0.05 14.15
N GLY A 96 3.00 0.10 13.40
CA GLY A 96 3.70 1.37 13.10
C GLY A 96 2.87 2.28 12.19
N PHE A 97 2.22 1.71 11.17
CA PHE A 97 1.32 2.43 10.27
C PHE A 97 0.11 3.02 10.99
N SER A 98 -0.51 2.28 11.91
CA SER A 98 -1.65 2.77 12.70
C SER A 98 -1.24 3.93 13.60
N LEU A 99 -0.08 3.83 14.26
CA LEU A 99 0.46 4.97 15.04
C LEU A 99 0.71 6.18 14.14
N ALA A 100 1.25 5.97 12.93
CA ALA A 100 1.50 7.04 11.98
C ALA A 100 0.20 7.70 11.52
N ALA A 101 -0.82 6.91 11.17
CA ALA A 101 -2.13 7.42 10.78
C ALA A 101 -2.80 8.21 11.91
N LEU A 102 -2.78 7.68 13.13
CA LEU A 102 -3.34 8.33 14.33
C LEU A 102 -2.66 9.66 14.67
N ALA A 103 -1.37 9.82 14.35
CA ALA A 103 -0.65 11.07 14.57
C ALA A 103 -0.75 12.03 13.37
N ALA A 104 -0.47 11.52 12.15
CA ALA A 104 -0.34 12.32 10.94
C ALA A 104 -1.68 12.85 10.42
N VAL A 105 -2.77 12.09 10.54
CA VAL A 105 -4.08 12.57 10.06
C VAL A 105 -4.58 13.75 10.91
N PRO A 106 -4.67 13.66 12.25
CA PRO A 106 -5.08 14.82 13.06
C PRO A 106 -4.14 16.02 12.90
N LEU A 107 -2.83 15.78 12.87
CA LEU A 107 -1.85 16.85 12.70
C LEU A 107 -1.98 17.51 11.32
N GLY A 108 -2.19 16.71 10.26
CA GLY A 108 -2.38 17.21 8.91
C GLY A 108 -3.67 18.00 8.74
N LEU A 109 -4.75 17.55 9.40
CA LEU A 109 -6.01 18.28 9.47
C LEU A 109 -5.83 19.62 10.20
N LEU A 110 -5.10 19.63 11.31
CA LEU A 110 -4.80 20.84 12.09
C LEU A 110 -3.97 21.84 11.28
N ILE A 111 -2.87 21.39 10.68
CA ILE A 111 -1.97 22.24 9.86
C ILE A 111 -2.69 22.75 8.61
N GLY A 112 -3.48 21.89 7.95
CA GLY A 112 -4.25 22.29 6.77
C GLY A 112 -5.31 23.35 7.08
N ARG A 113 -5.89 23.32 8.29
CA ARG A 113 -7.00 24.18 8.69
C ARG A 113 -6.59 25.46 9.40
N VAL A 114 -5.53 25.43 10.21
CA VAL A 114 -5.15 26.52 11.13
C VAL A 114 -3.89 27.22 10.62
N PRO A 115 -3.98 28.49 10.17
CA PRO A 115 -2.82 29.22 9.64
C PRO A 115 -1.66 29.34 10.62
N LEU A 116 -1.95 29.48 11.91
CA LEU A 116 -0.93 29.56 12.97
C LEU A 116 -0.17 28.24 13.13
N ALA A 117 -0.89 27.11 13.22
CA ALA A 117 -0.28 25.79 13.31
C ALA A 117 0.64 25.53 12.11
N ARG A 118 0.21 25.95 10.91
CA ARG A 118 1.00 25.90 9.70
C ARG A 118 2.28 26.74 9.79
N GLN A 119 2.19 28.00 10.20
CA GLN A 119 3.36 28.89 10.32
C GLN A 119 4.40 28.35 11.31
N ILE A 120 3.96 27.67 12.36
CA ILE A 120 4.85 27.10 13.39
C ILE A 120 5.43 25.74 12.94
N LEU A 121 4.59 24.85 12.39
CA LEU A 121 4.96 23.46 12.14
C LEU A 121 5.52 23.20 10.74
N ASP A 122 5.04 23.89 9.70
CA ASP A 122 5.49 23.65 8.32
C ASP A 122 7.01 23.80 8.16
N PRO A 123 7.67 24.85 8.70
CA PRO A 123 9.12 25.00 8.54
C PRO A 123 9.91 23.82 9.12
N THR A 124 9.55 23.39 10.33
CA THR A 124 10.18 22.23 10.98
C THR A 124 9.96 20.96 10.17
N LEU A 125 8.72 20.71 9.73
CA LEU A 125 8.41 19.53 8.92
C LEU A 125 9.14 19.52 7.58
N GLN A 126 9.31 20.69 6.94
CA GLN A 126 10.05 20.81 5.68
C GLN A 126 11.56 20.56 5.86
N ILE A 127 12.13 20.90 7.02
CA ILE A 127 13.54 20.61 7.32
C ILE A 127 13.76 19.12 7.60
N LEU A 128 12.85 18.46 8.31
CA LEU A 128 13.00 17.03 8.61
C LEU A 128 12.64 16.11 7.43
N ARG A 129 11.74 16.54 6.54
CA ARG A 129 11.21 15.70 5.45
C ARG A 129 12.27 15.10 4.49
N PRO A 130 13.33 15.81 4.08
CA PRO A 130 14.34 15.27 3.17
C PRO A 130 15.24 14.21 3.80
N VAL A 131 15.24 14.09 5.14
CA VAL A 131 16.09 13.12 5.83
C VAL A 131 15.56 11.71 5.55
N PRO A 132 16.36 10.81 4.93
CA PRO A 132 15.91 9.47 4.62
C PRO A 132 15.59 8.70 5.91
N VAL A 133 14.47 7.99 5.94
CA VAL A 133 14.00 7.24 7.12
C VAL A 133 15.05 6.22 7.58
N THR A 134 15.82 5.65 6.66
CA THR A 134 16.91 4.71 6.96
C THR A 134 18.04 5.34 7.78
N ALA A 135 18.28 6.65 7.67
CA ALA A 135 19.29 7.34 8.49
C ALA A 135 18.89 7.42 9.97
N TRP A 136 17.62 7.21 10.31
CA TRP A 136 17.14 7.17 11.69
C TRP A 136 17.38 5.83 12.38
N LEU A 137 17.82 4.80 11.64
CA LEU A 137 18.00 3.45 12.18
C LEU A 137 18.95 3.40 13.40
N PRO A 138 20.16 4.01 13.39
CA PRO A 138 21.04 3.96 14.55
C PRO A 138 20.44 4.66 15.77
N LEU A 139 19.79 5.82 15.55
CA LEU A 139 19.13 6.55 16.64
C LEU A 139 17.95 5.76 17.21
N ALA A 140 17.17 5.09 16.36
CA ALA A 140 16.08 4.23 16.79
C ALA A 140 16.57 3.08 17.68
N MET A 141 17.73 2.49 17.36
CA MET A 141 18.34 1.46 18.21
C MET A 141 18.81 2.00 19.55
N ILE A 142 19.39 3.21 19.58
CA ILE A 142 19.84 3.83 20.84
C ILE A 142 18.65 4.16 21.73
N LEU A 143 17.57 4.70 21.16
CA LEU A 143 16.39 5.13 21.91
C LEU A 143 15.50 3.96 22.37
N PHE A 144 15.27 2.99 21.50
CA PHE A 144 14.29 1.91 21.73
C PHE A 144 14.94 0.55 22.02
N GLY A 145 16.26 0.44 21.87
CA GLY A 145 16.99 -0.81 21.93
C GLY A 145 16.98 -1.59 20.61
N LEU A 146 17.76 -2.67 20.58
CA LEU A 146 17.68 -3.70 19.55
C LEU A 146 16.36 -4.45 19.68
N GLY A 147 15.67 -4.71 18.56
CA GLY A 147 14.47 -5.52 18.53
C GLY A 147 13.25 -4.83 17.92
N PRO A 148 12.04 -5.37 18.14
CA PRO A 148 10.85 -4.96 17.40
C PRO A 148 10.48 -3.47 17.55
N ARG A 149 10.78 -2.86 18.70
CA ARG A 149 10.41 -1.47 19.00
C ARG A 149 11.06 -0.45 18.07
N SER A 150 12.33 -0.64 17.70
CA SER A 150 13.01 0.23 16.74
C SER A 150 12.40 0.08 15.34
N ALA A 151 12.01 -1.14 14.94
CA ALA A 151 11.32 -1.39 13.68
C ALA A 151 9.94 -0.70 13.62
N TYR A 152 9.14 -0.77 14.69
CA TYR A 152 7.87 -0.03 14.79
C TYR A 152 8.06 1.47 14.59
N PHE A 153 9.09 2.05 15.23
CA PHE A 153 9.40 3.48 15.11
C PHE A 153 9.79 3.87 13.68
N LEU A 154 10.59 3.06 13.00
CA LEU A 154 10.96 3.34 11.61
C LEU A 154 9.77 3.24 10.66
N VAL A 155 8.93 2.22 10.82
CA VAL A 155 7.68 2.10 10.07
C VAL A 155 6.80 3.31 10.31
N PHE A 156 6.64 3.74 11.57
CA PHE A 156 5.91 4.94 11.93
C PHE A 156 6.44 6.15 11.15
N LEU A 157 7.76 6.39 11.19
CA LEU A 157 8.37 7.54 10.53
C LEU A 157 8.23 7.49 9.01
N GLY A 158 8.36 6.30 8.41
CA GLY A 158 8.18 6.08 6.98
C GLY A 158 6.76 6.32 6.49
N ALA A 159 5.75 5.92 7.26
CA ALA A 159 4.36 6.16 6.93
C ALA A 159 3.90 7.59 7.26
N PHE A 160 4.49 8.24 8.26
CA PHE A 160 4.04 9.52 8.80
C PHE A 160 4.01 10.64 7.76
N TYR A 161 5.12 10.90 7.05
CA TYR A 161 5.22 12.04 6.13
C TYR A 161 4.28 11.95 4.91
N PRO A 162 4.18 10.81 4.20
CA PRO A 162 3.22 10.66 3.11
C PRO A 162 1.78 10.92 3.55
N ILE A 163 1.38 10.39 4.71
CA ILE A 163 0.04 10.59 5.27
C ILE A 163 -0.19 12.06 5.62
N LEU A 164 0.77 12.67 6.32
CA LEU A 164 0.68 14.05 6.77
C LEU A 164 0.52 15.02 5.60
N VAL A 165 1.43 14.93 4.62
CA VAL A 165 1.47 15.84 3.47
C VAL A 165 0.21 15.72 2.62
N ASN A 166 -0.26 14.49 2.35
CA ASN A 166 -1.49 14.29 1.58
C ASN A 166 -2.74 14.75 2.34
N THR A 167 -2.75 14.63 3.67
CA THR A 167 -3.83 15.17 4.49
C THR A 167 -3.86 16.70 4.44
N ILE A 168 -2.70 17.36 4.60
CA ILE A 168 -2.57 18.82 4.47
C ILE A 168 -3.03 19.27 3.08
N PHE A 169 -2.60 18.57 2.04
CA PHE A 169 -3.00 18.84 0.66
C PHE A 169 -4.52 18.72 0.48
N GLY A 170 -5.11 17.62 0.92
CA GLY A 170 -6.56 17.39 0.81
C GLY A 170 -7.40 18.50 1.46
N VAL A 171 -7.00 18.94 2.65
CA VAL A 171 -7.69 20.04 3.36
C VAL A 171 -7.56 21.37 2.61
N ARG A 172 -6.40 21.63 2.01
CA ARG A 172 -6.13 22.89 1.30
C ARG A 172 -6.70 22.93 -0.11
N SER A 173 -6.96 21.79 -0.73
CA SER A 173 -7.56 21.68 -2.05
C SER A 173 -9.09 21.81 -2.04
N VAL A 174 -9.72 21.98 -0.87
CA VAL A 174 -11.17 22.22 -0.77
C VAL A 174 -11.49 23.59 -1.36
N GLU A 175 -12.38 23.62 -2.35
CA GLU A 175 -12.75 24.85 -3.05
C GLU A 175 -13.39 25.88 -2.11
N PRO A 176 -13.01 27.17 -2.19
CA PRO A 176 -13.63 28.24 -1.41
C PRO A 176 -15.16 28.29 -1.53
N ARG A 177 -15.70 27.95 -2.71
CA ARG A 177 -17.14 27.91 -3.01
C ARG A 177 -17.91 26.94 -2.11
N LEU A 178 -17.30 25.84 -1.69
CA LEU A 178 -17.92 24.89 -0.76
C LEU A 178 -18.12 25.51 0.63
N PHE A 179 -17.21 26.41 1.03
CA PHE A 179 -17.37 27.15 2.28
C PHE A 179 -18.50 28.18 2.20
N GLU A 180 -18.61 28.90 1.08
CA GLU A 180 -19.69 29.86 0.82
C GLU A 180 -21.06 29.16 0.80
N ALA A 181 -21.19 28.08 0.03
CA ALA A 181 -22.42 27.29 -0.04
C ALA A 181 -22.82 26.73 1.33
N ALA A 182 -21.88 26.20 2.11
CA ALA A 182 -22.13 25.73 3.46
C ALA A 182 -22.59 26.86 4.40
N ALA A 183 -21.99 28.05 4.29
CA ALA A 183 -22.37 29.21 5.08
C ALA A 183 -23.80 29.69 4.75
N MET A 184 -24.21 29.64 3.47
CA MET A 184 -25.58 29.96 3.04
C MET A 184 -26.61 28.97 3.58
N LEU A 185 -26.23 27.70 3.74
CA LEU A 185 -27.06 26.66 4.36
C LEU A 185 -26.99 26.65 5.91
N GLY A 186 -26.38 27.67 6.53
CA GLY A 186 -26.28 27.80 7.98
C GLY A 186 -25.19 26.94 8.64
N CYS A 187 -24.36 26.23 7.87
CA CYS A 187 -23.21 25.49 8.41
C CYS A 187 -22.02 26.43 8.66
N ARG A 188 -21.76 26.72 9.95
CA ARG A 188 -20.65 27.58 10.40
C ARG A 188 -19.77 26.88 11.44
N GLY A 189 -18.52 27.34 11.55
CA GLY A 189 -17.59 26.90 12.60
C GLY A 189 -17.21 25.40 12.52
N PRO A 190 -17.22 24.64 13.63
CA PRO A 190 -16.78 23.25 13.66
C PRO A 190 -17.68 22.31 12.84
N ALA A 191 -18.96 22.64 12.70
CA ALA A 191 -19.89 21.87 11.87
C ALA A 191 -19.50 21.91 10.38
N GLN A 192 -18.99 23.06 9.91
CA GLN A 192 -18.50 23.22 8.54
C GLN A 192 -17.27 22.33 8.28
N PHE A 193 -16.38 22.19 9.28
CA PHE A 193 -15.22 21.30 9.16
C PHE A 193 -15.65 19.83 9.02
N ALA A 194 -16.50 19.34 9.93
CA ALA A 194 -16.92 17.94 9.93
C ALA A 194 -17.78 17.56 8.71
N ARG A 195 -18.59 18.48 8.18
CA ARG A 195 -19.54 18.19 7.09
C ARG A 195 -19.04 18.53 5.69
N VAL A 196 -18.01 19.37 5.56
CA VAL A 196 -17.51 19.83 4.25
C VAL A 196 -16.03 19.51 4.08
N VAL A 197 -15.18 20.01 4.98
CA VAL A 197 -13.73 19.89 4.84
C VAL A 197 -13.28 18.45 4.98
N LEU A 198 -13.74 17.76 6.02
CA LEU A 198 -13.36 16.36 6.26
C LEU A 198 -13.81 15.46 5.11
N PRO A 199 -15.09 15.46 4.66
CA PRO A 199 -15.51 14.65 3.51
C PRO A 199 -14.79 14.98 2.20
N ALA A 200 -14.52 16.27 1.93
CA ALA A 200 -13.84 16.69 0.72
C ALA A 200 -12.34 16.32 0.69
N SER A 201 -11.70 16.22 1.86
CA SER A 201 -10.28 15.86 1.99
C SER A 201 -10.03 14.35 2.10
N LEU A 202 -11.06 13.54 2.38
CA LEU A 202 -10.94 12.08 2.51
C LEU A 202 -10.24 11.39 1.34
N PRO A 203 -10.50 11.72 0.04
CA PRO A 203 -9.78 11.09 -1.07
C PRO A 203 -8.26 11.26 -0.99
N SER A 204 -7.80 12.46 -0.63
CA SER A 204 -6.37 12.72 -0.44
C SER A 204 -5.83 12.02 0.80
N ILE A 205 -6.58 11.98 1.90
CA ILE A 205 -6.19 11.23 3.11
C ILE A 205 -6.00 9.74 2.78
N VAL A 206 -6.94 9.13 2.06
CA VAL A 206 -6.85 7.73 1.62
C VAL A 206 -5.63 7.51 0.71
N THR A 207 -5.36 8.46 -0.19
CA THR A 207 -4.14 8.44 -1.02
C THR A 207 -2.87 8.50 -0.17
N GLY A 208 -2.85 9.35 0.86
CA GLY A 208 -1.77 9.43 1.84
C GLY A 208 -1.57 8.15 2.63
N LEU A 209 -2.65 7.53 3.11
CA LEU A 209 -2.64 6.25 3.81
C LEU A 209 -2.07 5.14 2.91
N ARG A 210 -2.47 5.11 1.64
CA ARG A 210 -1.96 4.14 0.66
C ARG A 210 -0.46 4.29 0.44
N LEU A 211 0.00 5.53 0.22
CA LEU A 211 1.43 5.81 0.06
C LEU A 211 2.19 5.46 1.34
N GLY A 212 1.65 5.84 2.50
CA GLY A 212 2.24 5.54 3.80
C GLY A 212 2.39 4.05 4.06
N LEU A 213 1.41 3.23 3.69
CA LEU A 213 1.49 1.77 3.77
C LEU A 213 2.57 1.21 2.82
N GLY A 214 2.72 1.76 1.62
CA GLY A 214 3.80 1.39 0.71
C GLY A 214 5.18 1.67 1.31
N PHE A 215 5.37 2.85 1.89
CA PHE A 215 6.62 3.18 2.59
C PHE A 215 6.85 2.34 3.85
N ALA A 216 5.79 1.97 4.59
CA ALA A 216 5.89 1.06 5.73
C ALA A 216 6.51 -0.29 5.32
N TRP A 217 6.09 -0.85 4.18
CA TRP A 217 6.66 -2.09 3.63
C TRP A 217 8.10 -1.95 3.15
N VAL A 218 8.49 -0.80 2.62
CA VAL A 218 9.90 -0.56 2.22
C VAL A 218 10.79 -0.47 3.46
N VAL A 219 10.34 0.24 4.48
CA VAL A 219 11.15 0.53 5.67
C VAL A 219 11.21 -0.64 6.65
N ILE A 220 10.16 -1.44 6.77
CA ILE A 220 10.14 -2.58 7.71
C ILE A 220 11.27 -3.56 7.42
N VAL A 221 11.63 -3.78 6.14
CA VAL A 221 12.73 -4.68 5.76
C VAL A 221 14.02 -4.24 6.43
N VAL A 222 14.36 -2.96 6.34
CA VAL A 222 15.56 -2.38 6.97
C VAL A 222 15.48 -2.48 8.50
N GLY A 223 14.29 -2.22 9.07
CA GLY A 223 14.08 -2.32 10.51
C GLY A 223 14.22 -3.73 11.07
N GLU A 224 13.88 -4.76 10.29
CA GLU A 224 13.98 -6.17 10.70
C GLU A 224 15.35 -6.78 10.44
N MET A 225 16.10 -6.24 9.49
CA MET A 225 17.46 -6.70 9.15
C MET A 225 18.48 -6.52 10.29
N THR A 226 18.13 -5.78 11.34
CA THR A 226 19.09 -5.38 12.38
C THR A 226 18.55 -5.60 13.79
N GLY A 227 18.94 -6.74 14.38
CA GLY A 227 18.66 -7.04 15.80
C GLY A 227 17.23 -7.49 16.09
N VAL A 228 16.45 -7.88 15.08
CA VAL A 228 15.12 -8.48 15.24
C VAL A 228 15.20 -9.97 14.88
N PRO A 229 14.76 -10.89 15.75
CA PRO A 229 14.89 -12.34 15.50
C PRO A 229 13.83 -12.90 14.55
N THR A 230 12.73 -12.18 14.33
CA THR A 230 11.61 -12.63 13.50
C THR A 230 11.20 -11.54 12.53
N GLY A 231 10.57 -11.90 11.41
CA GLY A 231 10.24 -10.98 10.32
C GLY A 231 10.87 -11.39 9.00
N LEU A 232 10.28 -10.98 7.89
CA LEU A 232 10.76 -11.26 6.54
C LEU A 232 12.12 -10.61 6.29
N GLY A 233 12.37 -9.40 6.83
CA GLY A 233 13.69 -8.77 6.74
C GLY A 233 14.76 -9.50 7.56
N ALA A 234 14.38 -10.15 8.66
CA ALA A 234 15.27 -10.99 9.45
C ALA A 234 15.67 -12.27 8.69
N ILE A 235 14.70 -12.96 8.07
CA ILE A 235 14.99 -14.12 7.20
C ILE A 235 15.94 -13.72 6.08
N ILE A 236 15.69 -12.60 5.40
CA ILE A 236 16.54 -12.15 4.30
C ILE A 236 17.97 -11.90 4.78
N MET A 237 18.15 -11.29 5.96
CA MET A 237 19.48 -11.05 6.51
C MET A 237 20.17 -12.37 6.87
N GLU A 238 19.48 -13.30 7.51
CA GLU A 238 20.02 -14.59 7.92
C GLU A 238 20.38 -15.46 6.71
N ALA A 239 19.48 -15.57 5.73
CA ALA A 239 19.73 -16.26 4.47
C ALA A 239 20.91 -15.66 3.71
N ARG A 240 21.03 -14.33 3.70
CA ARG A 240 22.19 -13.64 3.11
C ARG A 240 23.49 -14.02 3.81
N GLN A 241 23.51 -14.10 5.13
CA GLN A 241 24.71 -14.50 5.89
C GLN A 241 25.11 -15.95 5.60
N LEU A 242 24.12 -16.83 5.37
CA LEU A 242 24.33 -18.23 5.00
C LEU A 242 24.53 -18.44 3.49
N SER A 243 24.63 -17.36 2.70
CA SER A 243 24.71 -17.41 1.23
C SER A 243 23.58 -18.20 0.55
N ARG A 244 22.42 -18.30 1.21
CA ARG A 244 21.19 -18.92 0.70
C ARG A 244 20.38 -17.93 -0.13
N THR A 245 20.84 -17.68 -1.35
CA THR A 245 20.22 -16.72 -2.26
C THR A 245 18.84 -17.16 -2.75
N ASP A 246 18.54 -18.45 -2.70
CA ASP A 246 17.21 -19.05 -2.88
C ASP A 246 16.20 -18.46 -1.88
N ILE A 247 16.53 -18.48 -0.59
CA ILE A 247 15.67 -17.93 0.47
C ILE A 247 15.61 -16.40 0.41
N VAL A 248 16.72 -15.73 0.08
CA VAL A 248 16.71 -14.26 -0.08
C VAL A 248 15.67 -13.84 -1.12
N ILE A 249 15.65 -14.51 -2.28
CA ILE A 249 14.68 -14.24 -3.34
C ILE A 249 13.26 -14.62 -2.89
N CYS A 250 13.09 -15.74 -2.18
CA CYS A 250 11.79 -16.09 -1.59
C CYS A 250 11.25 -14.99 -0.68
N GLY A 251 12.07 -14.48 0.24
CA GLY A 251 11.70 -13.39 1.13
C GLY A 251 11.27 -12.13 0.37
N MET A 252 12.01 -11.75 -0.68
CA MET A 252 11.66 -10.62 -1.53
C MET A 252 10.31 -10.80 -2.23
N ILE A 253 10.04 -11.99 -2.76
CA ILE A 253 8.75 -12.32 -3.41
C ILE A 253 7.61 -12.24 -2.38
N VAL A 254 7.78 -12.82 -1.19
CA VAL A 254 6.77 -12.80 -0.13
C VAL A 254 6.46 -11.38 0.29
N ILE A 255 7.48 -10.53 0.50
CA ILE A 255 7.28 -9.11 0.82
C ILE A 255 6.49 -8.40 -0.29
N GLY A 256 6.85 -8.63 -1.56
CA GLY A 256 6.16 -8.04 -2.70
C GLY A 256 4.68 -8.44 -2.76
N VAL A 257 4.39 -9.73 -2.56
CA VAL A 257 3.01 -10.26 -2.54
C VAL A 257 2.24 -9.72 -1.33
N ALA A 258 2.81 -9.78 -0.13
CA ALA A 258 2.17 -9.28 1.09
C ALA A 258 1.87 -7.78 1.00
N GLY A 259 2.85 -6.99 0.54
CA GLY A 259 2.67 -5.56 0.28
C GLY A 259 1.59 -5.26 -0.74
N PHE A 260 1.56 -6.01 -1.85
CA PHE A 260 0.52 -5.88 -2.86
C PHE A 260 -0.88 -6.22 -2.33
N VAL A 261 -1.00 -7.32 -1.57
CA VAL A 261 -2.27 -7.73 -0.94
C VAL A 261 -2.75 -6.66 0.05
N CYS A 262 -1.85 -6.11 0.89
CA CYS A 262 -2.18 -5.02 1.79
C CYS A 262 -2.60 -3.74 1.04
N ASP A 263 -1.90 -3.35 -0.03
CA ASP A 263 -2.29 -2.22 -0.89
C ASP A 263 -3.70 -2.40 -1.47
N ARG A 264 -4.00 -3.59 -2.00
CA ARG A 264 -5.32 -3.91 -2.53
C ARG A 264 -6.39 -3.88 -1.45
N ALA A 265 -6.12 -4.42 -0.27
CA ALA A 265 -7.07 -4.37 0.85
C ALA A 265 -7.41 -2.92 1.22
N VAL A 266 -6.41 -2.05 1.35
CA VAL A 266 -6.62 -0.61 1.63
C VAL A 266 -7.37 0.07 0.50
N MET A 267 -7.07 -0.26 -0.77
CA MET A 267 -7.80 0.28 -1.93
C MET A 267 -9.28 -0.09 -1.89
N LEU A 268 -9.62 -1.35 -1.63
CA LEU A 268 -11.00 -1.82 -1.56
C LEU A 268 -11.78 -1.16 -0.42
N ILE A 269 -11.12 -0.99 0.74
CA ILE A 269 -11.69 -0.25 1.87
C ILE A 269 -11.90 1.22 1.49
N GLY A 270 -10.90 1.84 0.86
CA GLY A 270 -10.94 3.23 0.39
C GLY A 270 -12.06 3.48 -0.62
N GLN A 271 -12.26 2.58 -1.59
CA GLN A 271 -13.34 2.69 -2.59
C GLN A 271 -14.73 2.61 -1.94
N ARG A 272 -14.92 1.71 -0.96
CA ARG A 272 -16.19 1.65 -0.20
C ARG A 272 -16.42 2.93 0.61
N LEU A 273 -15.35 3.46 1.22
CA LEU A 273 -15.36 4.73 1.94
C LEU A 273 -15.43 5.96 1.02
N LEU A 274 -15.34 5.83 -0.30
CA LEU A 274 -15.37 6.96 -1.23
C LEU A 274 -16.41 6.78 -2.32
N ALA A 275 -17.34 5.83 -2.14
CA ALA A 275 -18.37 5.51 -3.13
C ALA A 275 -19.28 6.70 -3.49
N TRP A 276 -19.30 7.75 -2.65
CA TRP A 276 -20.02 8.99 -2.91
C TRP A 276 -19.24 10.01 -3.76
N SER A 277 -17.94 9.85 -3.95
CA SER A 277 -17.07 10.83 -4.63
C SER A 277 -17.05 10.58 -6.14
N PRO A 278 -17.51 11.50 -7.00
CA PRO A 278 -17.59 11.31 -8.46
C PRO A 278 -16.24 11.20 -9.19
N SER A 279 -15.11 11.40 -8.49
CA SER A 279 -13.77 11.50 -9.07
C SER A 279 -13.01 10.18 -9.22
N HIS A 280 -13.64 9.02 -8.96
CA HIS A 280 -13.01 7.70 -9.02
C HIS A 280 -13.72 6.78 -10.02
N GLY A 281 -13.57 7.08 -11.31
CA GLY A 281 -13.89 6.20 -12.44
C GLY A 281 -12.66 5.99 -13.30
#